data_AF-A0AAF0Y643-F1
#
_entry.id   AF-A0AAF0Y643-F1
#
_cell.length_a   1.000
_cell.length_b   1.000
_cell.length_c   1.000
_cell.angle_alpha   90.00
_cell.angle_beta   90.00
_cell.angle_gamma   90.00
#
_symmetry.space_group_name_H-M   'P 1'
#
loop_
_entity.id
_entity.type
_entity.pdbx_description
1 polymer ?
#
loop_
_entity_poly.entity_id
_entity_poly.type
_entity_poly.pdbx_seq_one_letter_code
_entity_poly.pdbx_strand_id
1 'polypeptide(L)'
;MPADRKPNVHATSSSPKEPKPRTRNSEQKRQQWTPAEDRIFAQLVADVARPLLWAAVQADGRLAHKTNGSIHSHLTLLLGKGAGK
;
A
#
# COMPACT_ATOMS: atom_id res chain seq x y z
N MET A 1 51.94 -15.79 -41.77
CA MET A 1 51.62 -16.73 -40.67
C MET A 1 50.15 -16.52 -40.30
N PRO A 2 49.33 -17.59 -40.27
CA PRO A 2 47.87 -17.60 -40.40
C PRO A 2 47.15 -17.62 -39.03
N ALA A 3 45.85 -17.36 -38.93
CA ALA A 3 44.81 -18.40 -38.81
C ALA A 3 43.41 -17.71 -38.87
N ASP A 4 42.56 -18.09 -39.82
CA ASP A 4 41.40 -18.98 -39.62
C ASP A 4 40.18 -18.18 -39.10
N ARG A 5 39.06 -18.00 -39.81
CA ARG A 5 38.15 -19.03 -40.36
C ARG A 5 37.05 -18.33 -41.19
N LYS A 6 36.76 -18.82 -42.40
CA LYS A 6 35.55 -18.47 -43.18
C LYS A 6 34.34 -19.32 -42.67
N PRO A 7 33.21 -19.32 -43.40
CA PRO A 7 32.03 -18.45 -43.33
C PRO A 7 30.87 -19.24 -42.67
N ASN A 8 29.63 -18.76 -42.70
CA ASN A 8 28.47 -19.56 -43.15
C ASN A 8 27.14 -18.89 -42.75
N VAL A 9 26.32 -18.69 -43.77
CA VAL A 9 24.91 -18.35 -43.69
C VAL A 9 24.13 -19.46 -42.99
N HIS A 10 23.24 -19.12 -42.06
CA HIS A 10 22.03 -19.89 -41.80
C HIS A 10 20.90 -18.94 -41.40
N ALA A 11 20.00 -18.73 -42.37
CA ALA A 11 18.60 -18.54 -42.08
C ALA A 11 18.03 -19.88 -41.59
N THR A 12 17.63 -19.94 -40.33
CA THR A 12 16.61 -20.85 -39.79
C THR A 12 15.85 -20.05 -38.73
N SER A 13 14.63 -19.64 -39.05
CA SER A 13 13.41 -20.41 -38.76
C SER A 13 12.99 -20.28 -37.30
N SER A 14 12.02 -19.39 -37.09
CA SER A 14 10.92 -19.48 -36.12
C SER A 14 11.18 -20.27 -34.83
N SER A 15 11.45 -19.55 -33.74
CA SER A 15 11.12 -20.03 -32.40
C SER A 15 10.24 -18.98 -31.72
N PRO A 16 8.93 -19.21 -31.58
CA PRO A 16 8.09 -18.39 -30.72
C PRO A 16 8.63 -18.53 -29.30
N LYS A 17 9.09 -17.43 -28.70
CA LYS A 17 9.35 -17.42 -27.25
C LYS A 17 8.00 -17.45 -26.56
N GLU A 18 7.54 -18.66 -26.31
CA GLU A 18 6.47 -19.00 -25.39
C GLU A 18 6.65 -18.16 -24.11
N PRO A 19 5.70 -17.28 -23.74
CA PRO A 19 5.76 -16.63 -22.45
C PRO A 19 5.47 -17.71 -21.42
N LYS A 20 6.52 -18.19 -20.75
CA LYS A 20 6.41 -18.97 -19.51
C LYS A 20 5.33 -18.30 -18.65
N PRO A 21 4.24 -19.01 -18.28
CA PRO A 21 3.33 -18.47 -17.29
C PRO A 21 4.17 -18.27 -16.04
N ARG A 22 4.53 -17.01 -15.75
CA ARG A 22 4.86 -16.61 -14.39
C ARG A 22 3.61 -16.99 -13.63
N THR A 23 3.68 -18.10 -12.90
CA THR A 23 2.74 -18.42 -11.83
C THR A 23 2.72 -17.17 -10.99
N ARG A 24 1.71 -16.31 -11.23
CA ARG A 24 1.47 -15.13 -10.43
C ARG A 24 1.21 -15.72 -9.07
N ASN A 25 2.21 -15.52 -8.23
CA ASN A 25 2.23 -15.84 -6.83
C ASN A 25 0.82 -15.70 -6.29
N SER A 26 0.33 -16.85 -5.84
CA SER A 26 -1.02 -17.14 -5.37
C SER A 26 -1.74 -15.88 -4.95
N GLU A 27 -2.82 -15.58 -5.66
CA GLU A 27 -3.89 -14.68 -5.23
C GLU A 27 -3.93 -14.66 -3.70
N GLN A 28 -3.30 -13.63 -3.11
CA GLN A 28 -3.36 -13.41 -1.67
C GLN A 28 -4.84 -13.20 -1.44
N LYS A 29 -5.51 -14.28 -1.04
CA LYS A 29 -6.93 -14.34 -0.77
C LYS A 29 -7.14 -13.23 0.24
N ARG A 30 -7.61 -12.07 -0.23
CA ARG A 30 -7.66 -10.85 0.56
C ARG A 30 -8.46 -11.22 1.79
N GLN A 31 -7.80 -11.32 2.94
CA GLN A 31 -8.49 -11.67 4.16
C GLN A 31 -9.58 -10.62 4.33
N GLN A 32 -10.82 -11.09 4.36
CA GLN A 32 -11.96 -10.22 4.55
C GLN A 32 -11.86 -9.70 5.98
N TRP A 33 -11.70 -8.39 6.12
CA TRP A 33 -11.75 -7.74 7.41
C TRP A 33 -13.14 -7.95 8.00
N THR A 34 -13.19 -8.59 9.17
CA THR A 34 -14.44 -8.70 9.91
C THR A 34 -14.79 -7.34 10.52
N PRO A 35 -16.08 -7.07 10.78
CA PRO A 35 -16.50 -5.85 11.47
C PRO A 35 -15.90 -5.72 12.88
N ALA A 36 -15.48 -6.83 13.51
CA ALA A 36 -14.76 -6.78 14.78
C ALA A 36 -13.31 -6.31 14.61
N GLU A 37 -12.61 -6.79 13.58
CA GLU A 37 -11.24 -6.36 13.26
C GLU A 37 -11.19 -4.90 12.84
N ASP A 38 -12.17 -4.43 12.06
CA ASP A 38 -12.25 -3.03 11.65
C ASP A 38 -12.39 -2.08 12.86
N ARG A 39 -13.18 -2.47 13.87
CA ARG A 39 -13.29 -1.72 15.13
C ARG A 39 -11.98 -1.67 15.90
N ILE A 40 -11.28 -2.80 15.99
CA ILE A 40 -9.97 -2.88 16.65
C ILE A 40 -8.97 -2.01 15.90
N PHE A 41 -8.96 -2.07 14.57
CA PHE A 41 -8.08 -1.29 13.73
C PHE A 41 -8.37 0.21 13.84
N ALA A 42 -9.64 0.62 13.79
CA ALA A 42 -10.04 2.00 13.98
C ALA A 42 -9.62 2.53 15.37
N GLN A 43 -9.73 1.70 16.42
CA GLN A 43 -9.27 2.05 17.76
C GLN A 43 -7.75 2.25 17.80
N LEU A 44 -6.98 1.36 17.17
CA LEU A 44 -5.52 1.47 17.08
C LEU A 44 -5.10 2.71 16.28
N VAL A 45 -5.77 3.00 15.17
CA VAL A 45 -5.53 4.20 14.37
C VAL A 45 -5.82 5.45 15.19
N ALA A 46 -6.93 5.49 15.94
CA ALA A 46 -7.26 6.63 16.79
C ALA A 46 -6.17 6.88 17.85
N ASP A 47 -5.70 5.82 18.51
CA ASP A 47 -4.71 5.90 19.58
C ASP A 47 -3.35 6.39 19.06
N VAL A 48 -2.89 5.84 17.93
CA VAL A 48 -1.61 6.23 17.29
C VAL A 48 -1.70 7.60 16.63
N ALA A 49 -2.79 7.91 15.93
CA ALA A 49 -2.92 9.17 15.22
C ALA A 49 -3.14 10.35 16.17
N ARG A 50 -3.69 10.14 17.36
CA ARG A 50 -3.94 11.22 18.33
C ARG A 50 -2.68 12.05 18.67
N PRO A 51 -1.58 11.48 19.20
CA PRO A 51 -0.38 12.26 19.54
C PRO A 51 0.28 12.86 18.29
N LEU A 52 0.29 12.12 17.17
CA LEU A 52 0.90 12.58 15.91
C LEU A 52 0.13 13.76 15.30
N LEU A 53 -1.20 13.68 15.30
CA LEU A 53 -2.06 14.72 14.77
C LEU A 53 -2.00 15.98 15.65
N TRP A 54 -1.94 15.81 16.97
CA TRP A 54 -1.75 16.95 17.88
C TRP A 54 -0.41 17.66 17.61
N ALA A 55 0.68 16.90 17.49
CA ALA A 55 1.99 17.47 17.16
C ALA A 55 1.97 18.19 15.80
N ALA A 56 1.33 17.59 14.79
CA ALA A 56 1.19 18.20 13.46
C ALA A 56 0.35 19.48 13.50
N VAL A 57 -0.76 19.50 14.26
CA VAL A 57 -1.60 20.68 14.44
C VAL A 57 -0.85 21.82 15.13
N GLN A 58 -0.05 21.50 16.14
CA GLN A 58 0.79 22.48 16.82
C GLN A 58 1.88 23.04 15.90
N ALA A 59 2.48 22.19 15.06
CA ALA A 59 3.48 22.61 14.08
C ALA A 59 2.90 23.46 12.95
N ASP A 60 1.69 23.15 12.48
CA ASP A 60 1.00 23.89 11.41
C ASP A 60 0.41 25.22 11.90
N GLY A 61 0.01 25.29 13.18
CA GLY A 61 -0.45 26.52 13.82
C GLY A 61 -1.86 26.97 13.44
N ARG A 62 -2.42 26.53 12.30
CA ARG A 62 -3.77 26.95 11.84
C ARG A 62 -4.88 26.47 12.77
N LEU A 63 -4.69 25.29 13.36
CA LEU A 63 -5.62 24.66 14.30
C LEU A 63 -5.11 24.74 15.75
N ALA A 64 -4.06 25.51 16.06
CA ALA A 64 -3.52 25.61 17.42
C ALA A 64 -4.49 26.21 18.45
N HIS A 65 -5.52 26.93 17.99
CA HIS A 65 -6.61 27.44 18.82
C HIS A 65 -7.60 26.35 19.27
N LYS A 66 -7.56 25.16 18.66
CA LYS A 66 -8.41 24.02 19.03
C LYS A 66 -7.77 23.27 20.20
N THR A 67 -8.60 22.88 21.16
CA THR A 67 -8.17 22.01 22.27
C THR A 67 -7.86 20.61 21.75
N ASN A 68 -6.86 19.94 22.35
CA ASN A 68 -6.50 18.55 22.03
C ASN A 68 -7.73 17.60 22.04
N GLY A 69 -8.64 17.79 23.01
CA GLY A 69 -9.90 17.03 23.07
C GLY A 69 -10.81 17.21 21.85
N SER A 70 -10.87 18.41 21.25
CA SER A 70 -11.71 18.67 20.08
C SER A 70 -11.17 17.98 18.83
N ILE A 71 -9.85 17.93 18.66
CA ILE A 71 -9.19 17.23 17.55
C ILE A 71 -9.37 15.72 17.69
N HIS A 72 -9.29 15.20 18.92
CA HIS A 72 -9.55 13.80 19.21
C HIS A 72 -11.00 13.41 18.88
N SER A 73 -11.99 14.16 19.38
CA SER A 73 -13.40 13.90 19.04
C SER A 73 -13.65 13.97 17.53
N HIS A 74 -12.99 14.90 16.83
CA HIS A 74 -13.10 15.01 15.38
C HIS A 74 -12.49 13.79 14.66
N LEU A 75 -11.33 13.31 15.11
CA LEU A 75 -10.69 12.10 14.59
C LEU A 75 -11.56 10.86 14.81
N THR A 76 -12.11 10.69 16.02
CA THR A 76 -13.01 9.56 16.33
C THR A 76 -14.27 9.58 15.46
N LEU A 77 -14.83 10.77 15.21
CA LEU A 77 -15.98 10.92 14.30
C LEU A 77 -15.63 10.56 12.85
N LEU A 78 -14.44 10.93 12.37
CA LEU A 78 -13.98 10.58 11.03
C LEU A 78 -13.78 9.07 10.86
N LEU A 79 -13.19 8.41 11.87
CA LEU A 79 -12.96 6.96 11.85
C LEU A 79 -14.27 6.18 12.00
N GLY A 80 -15.17 6.60 12.90
CA GLY A 80 -16.47 5.97 13.08
C GLY A 80 -17.44 6.16 11.91
N LYS A 81 -17.27 7.22 11.11
CA LYS A 81 -18.10 7.49 9.92
C LYS A 81 -17.61 6.77 8.65
N GLY A 82 -16.40 6.23 8.66
CA GLY A 82 -15.83 5.41 7.57
C GLY A 82 -16.17 3.91 7.67
N ALA A 83 -16.47 3.40 8.86
CA ALA A 83 -16.65 1.97 9.15
C ALA A 83 -18.07 1.40 8.88
N GLY A 84 -18.92 2.16 8.19
CA GLY A 84 -20.33 1.79 8.01
C GLY A 84 -20.89 2.24 6.67
N LYS A 85 -20.60 1.48 5.62
CA LYS A 85 -21.47 1.41 4.44
C LYS A 85 -21.28 0.13 3.65
#